data_AF-A0A2A4L6E9-F1
#
_entry.id   AF-A0A2A4L6E9-F1
#
_cell.length_a   1.000
_cell.length_b   1.000
_cell.length_c   1.000
_cell.angle_alpha   90.00
_cell.angle_beta   90.00
_cell.angle_gamma   90.00
#
_symmetry.space_group_name_H-M   'P 1'
#
loop_
_entity.id
_entity.type
_entity.pdbx_description
1 polymer ?
#
loop_
_entity_poly.entity_id
_entity_poly.type
_entity_poly.pdbx_seq_one_letter_code
_entity_poly.pdbx_strand_id
1 'polypeptide(L)'
;MENNQNKQEKLESVNIDKPIEKKEEDLFSRNSVAEQLNTIIKNYKEKDSITFGIISDWGSGRTSFVNMTLEDFKDDENFIIVKFNPWNISTRKKLISDFFTTLAKEIRKASFPKFKIKNLKKYILMQNLNFYLKYLIN
;
A
#
# COMPACT_ATOMS: atom_id res chain seq x y z
N MET A 1 -46.85 38.56 8.22
CA MET A 1 -46.66 38.28 6.78
C MET A 1 -45.34 37.57 6.67
N GLU A 2 -45.45 36.26 6.51
CA GLU A 2 -44.42 35.25 6.77
C GLU A 2 -43.35 35.14 5.67
N ASN A 3 -42.15 34.83 6.14
CA ASN A 3 -41.17 33.92 5.55
C ASN A 3 -40.59 34.29 4.17
N ASN A 4 -39.53 35.11 4.22
CA ASN A 4 -38.38 34.97 3.33
C ASN A 4 -37.83 33.54 3.46
N GLN A 5 -38.25 32.67 2.55
CA GLN A 5 -37.75 31.32 2.41
C GLN A 5 -36.22 31.39 2.25
N ASN A 6 -35.53 30.80 3.22
CA ASN A 6 -34.13 30.42 3.15
C ASN A 6 -33.92 29.58 1.89
N LYS A 7 -33.53 30.22 0.79
CA LYS A 7 -32.93 29.57 -0.36
C LYS A 7 -31.49 29.28 0.04
N GLN A 8 -31.32 28.22 0.84
CA GLN A 8 -30.01 27.66 1.14
C GLN A 8 -29.46 27.17 -0.20
N GLU A 9 -28.58 27.95 -0.82
CA GLU A 9 -27.81 27.51 -1.99
C GLU A 9 -27.09 26.22 -1.61
N LYS A 10 -27.56 25.12 -2.19
CA LYS A 10 -26.90 23.82 -2.09
C LYS A 10 -25.58 23.96 -2.84
N LEU A 11 -24.51 24.29 -2.12
CA LEU A 11 -23.14 24.23 -2.63
C LEU A 11 -22.95 22.83 -3.23
N GLU A 12 -22.87 22.76 -4.55
CA GLU A 12 -22.54 21.52 -5.25
C GLU A 12 -21.18 21.06 -4.74
N SER A 13 -21.17 19.97 -3.98
CA SER A 13 -19.94 19.39 -3.47
C SER A 13 -19.14 18.86 -4.65
N VAL A 14 -17.96 19.42 -4.88
CA VAL A 14 -17.00 18.89 -5.85
C VAL A 14 -16.67 17.45 -5.45
N ASN A 15 -17.06 16.49 -6.30
CA ASN A 15 -16.71 15.10 -6.09
C ASN A 15 -15.28 14.88 -6.59
N ILE A 16 -14.38 14.56 -5.66
CA ILE A 16 -12.97 14.32 -5.97
C ILE A 16 -12.84 12.86 -6.35
N ASP A 17 -12.27 12.60 -7.53
CA ASP A 17 -11.92 11.24 -7.96
C ASP A 17 -10.85 10.66 -7.02
N LYS A 18 -11.31 9.86 -6.07
CA LYS A 18 -10.48 9.17 -5.09
C LYS A 18 -10.65 7.68 -5.27
N PRO A 19 -9.57 6.89 -5.12
CA PRO A 19 -9.70 5.45 -5.09
C PRO A 19 -10.59 5.04 -3.91
N ILE A 20 -11.49 4.09 -4.16
CA ILE A 20 -12.28 3.48 -3.09
C ILE A 20 -11.38 2.65 -2.17
N GLU A 21 -11.81 2.47 -0.93
CA GLU A 21 -11.01 1.80 0.10
C GLU A 21 -11.59 0.45 0.52
N LYS A 22 -12.87 0.22 0.23
CA LYS A 22 -13.59 -1.00 0.57
C LYS A 22 -14.31 -1.63 -0.61
N LYS A 23 -14.48 -2.95 -0.57
CA LYS A 23 -15.22 -3.72 -1.59
C LYS A 23 -16.68 -3.31 -1.70
N GLU A 24 -17.33 -2.86 -0.61
CA GLU A 24 -18.74 -2.47 -0.67
C GLU A 24 -18.97 -1.17 -1.45
N GLU A 25 -17.92 -0.38 -1.68
CA GLU A 25 -17.96 0.84 -2.48
C GLU A 25 -17.84 0.55 -3.99
N ASP A 26 -17.63 -0.71 -4.38
CA ASP A 26 -17.39 -1.10 -5.76
C ASP A 26 -18.69 -1.15 -6.59
N LEU A 27 -18.77 -0.26 -7.57
CA LEU A 27 -19.88 -0.18 -8.51
C LEU A 27 -19.71 -1.06 -9.75
N PHE A 28 -18.49 -1.57 -9.99
CA PHE A 28 -18.14 -2.27 -11.24
C PHE A 28 -17.88 -3.77 -11.05
N SER A 29 -18.21 -4.33 -9.88
CA SER A 29 -18.09 -5.77 -9.56
C SER A 29 -16.68 -6.36 -9.74
N ARG A 30 -15.65 -5.52 -9.59
CA ARG A 30 -14.22 -5.86 -9.60
C ARG A 30 -13.76 -6.48 -8.28
N ASN A 31 -14.53 -6.30 -7.21
CA ASN A 31 -14.31 -6.98 -5.92
C ASN A 31 -14.15 -8.50 -6.09
N SER A 32 -14.92 -9.12 -6.99
CA SER A 32 -14.84 -10.56 -7.30
C SER A 32 -13.45 -11.02 -7.78
N VAL A 33 -12.77 -10.20 -8.59
CA VAL A 33 -11.41 -10.48 -9.07
C VAL A 33 -10.38 -10.16 -7.98
N ALA A 34 -10.61 -9.12 -7.19
CA ALA A 34 -9.77 -8.79 -6.04
C ALA A 34 -9.79 -9.93 -4.99
N GLU A 35 -10.93 -10.57 -4.77
CA GLU A 35 -11.10 -11.73 -3.88
C GLU A 35 -10.37 -12.98 -4.38
N GLN A 36 -10.36 -13.22 -5.70
CA GLN A 36 -9.57 -14.30 -6.28
C GLN A 36 -8.08 -14.07 -6.04
N LEU A 37 -7.58 -12.86 -6.26
CA LEU A 37 -6.19 -12.51 -5.99
C LEU A 37 -5.83 -12.62 -4.49
N ASN A 38 -6.73 -12.17 -3.61
CA ASN A 38 -6.61 -12.34 -2.16
C ASN A 38 -6.43 -13.83 -1.79
N THR A 39 -7.29 -14.69 -2.35
CA THR A 39 -7.27 -16.14 -2.12
C THR A 39 -5.96 -16.77 -2.59
N ILE A 40 -5.44 -16.36 -3.74
CA ILE A 40 -4.14 -16.83 -4.26
C ILE A 40 -3.03 -16.45 -3.29
N ILE A 41 -2.98 -15.18 -2.85
CA ILE A 41 -1.94 -14.68 -1.93
C ILE A 41 -2.01 -15.42 -0.58
N LYS A 42 -3.20 -15.61 -0.02
CA LYS A 42 -3.38 -16.30 1.28
C LYS A 42 -2.97 -17.77 1.24
N ASN A 43 -3.17 -18.44 0.11
CA ASN A 43 -2.88 -19.85 -0.04
C ASN A 43 -1.47 -20.14 -0.57
N TYR A 44 -0.69 -19.12 -0.90
CA TYR A 44 0.66 -19.28 -1.40
C TYR A 44 1.61 -19.76 -0.29
N LYS A 45 2.09 -21.00 -0.40
CA LYS A 45 2.97 -21.66 0.60
C LYS A 45 4.33 -22.08 0.02
N GLU A 46 4.62 -21.68 -1.21
CA GLU A 46 5.88 -22.02 -1.87
C GLU A 46 7.05 -21.23 -1.26
N LYS A 47 8.26 -21.76 -1.46
CA LYS A 47 9.49 -21.15 -0.94
C LYS A 47 9.93 -19.91 -1.72
N ASP A 48 9.62 -19.88 -3.01
CA ASP A 48 9.99 -18.78 -3.89
C ASP A 48 9.05 -17.58 -3.71
N SER A 49 9.45 -16.41 -4.20
CA SER A 49 8.59 -15.22 -4.18
C SER A 49 7.73 -15.14 -5.45
N ILE A 50 6.47 -14.75 -5.30
CA ILE A 50 5.57 -14.45 -6.42
C ILE A 50 5.43 -12.93 -6.63
N THR A 51 5.34 -12.49 -7.89
CA THR A 51 5.09 -11.10 -8.27
C THR A 51 3.87 -11.01 -9.17
N PHE A 52 2.98 -10.06 -8.90
CA PHE A 52 1.78 -9.78 -9.70
C PHE A 52 1.90 -8.41 -10.35
N GLY A 53 1.61 -8.34 -11.65
CA GLY A 53 1.50 -7.08 -12.40
C GLY A 53 0.04 -6.73 -12.65
N ILE A 54 -0.37 -5.50 -12.32
CA ILE A 54 -1.71 -4.98 -12.60
C ILE A 54 -1.58 -3.95 -13.72
N ILE A 55 -2.11 -4.28 -14.91
CA ILE A 55 -1.98 -3.48 -16.12
C ILE A 55 -3.37 -3.04 -16.56
N SER A 56 -3.52 -1.73 -16.75
CA SER A 56 -4.72 -1.12 -17.32
C SER A 56 -4.48 0.37 -17.58
N ASP A 57 -5.47 1.03 -18.20
CA ASP A 57 -5.40 2.45 -18.52
C ASP A 57 -5.39 3.36 -17.27
N TRP A 58 -5.01 4.62 -17.46
CA TRP A 58 -5.11 5.63 -16.41
C TRP A 58 -6.57 5.94 -16.09
N GLY A 59 -6.88 6.17 -14.80
CA GLY A 59 -8.27 6.37 -14.34
C GLY A 59 -9.11 5.07 -14.25
N SER A 60 -8.56 3.91 -14.64
CA SER A 60 -9.32 2.66 -14.61
C SER A 60 -9.51 2.07 -13.20
N GLY A 61 -9.23 2.78 -12.10
CA GLY A 61 -9.42 2.28 -10.73
C GLY A 61 -8.42 1.21 -10.25
N ARG A 62 -7.17 1.22 -10.74
CA ARG A 62 -6.12 0.27 -10.26
C ARG A 62 -5.85 0.38 -8.77
N THR A 63 -5.76 1.60 -8.26
CA THR A 63 -5.53 1.84 -6.83
C THR A 63 -6.71 1.32 -6.01
N SER A 64 -7.94 1.57 -6.46
CA SER A 64 -9.15 0.97 -5.88
C SER A 64 -9.10 -0.55 -5.84
N PHE A 65 -8.69 -1.19 -6.93
CA PHE A 65 -8.55 -2.64 -7.01
C PHE A 65 -7.52 -3.19 -6.02
N VAL A 66 -6.37 -2.53 -5.88
CA VAL A 66 -5.35 -2.90 -4.88
C VAL A 66 -5.90 -2.74 -3.46
N ASN A 67 -6.62 -1.65 -3.18
CA ASN A 67 -7.22 -1.43 -1.86
C ASN A 67 -8.23 -2.54 -1.50
N MET A 68 -9.14 -2.89 -2.42
CA MET A 68 -10.08 -4.00 -2.24
C MET A 68 -9.38 -5.34 -2.03
N THR A 69 -8.30 -5.61 -2.80
CA THR A 69 -7.52 -6.85 -2.64
C THR A 69 -6.93 -6.94 -1.24
N LEU A 70 -6.38 -5.81 -0.75
CA LEU A 70 -5.68 -5.71 0.52
C LEU A 70 -6.62 -5.62 1.74
N GLU A 71 -7.92 -5.41 1.54
CA GLU A 71 -8.88 -5.19 2.61
C GLU A 71 -8.87 -6.32 3.65
N ASP A 72 -8.96 -7.58 3.21
CA ASP A 72 -9.01 -8.74 4.11
C ASP A 72 -7.65 -9.13 4.73
N PHE A 73 -6.61 -8.32 4.52
CA PHE A 73 -5.29 -8.50 5.12
C PHE A 73 -5.02 -7.49 6.25
N LYS A 74 -5.83 -6.44 6.40
CA LYS A 74 -5.58 -5.34 7.34
C LYS A 74 -5.46 -5.82 8.80
N ASP A 75 -6.23 -6.84 9.17
CA ASP A 75 -6.28 -7.40 10.52
C ASP A 75 -5.61 -8.79 10.64
N ASP A 76 -4.98 -9.29 9.57
CA ASP A 76 -4.30 -10.58 9.58
C ASP A 76 -2.83 -10.43 9.99
N GLU A 77 -2.52 -10.78 11.24
CA GLU A 77 -1.17 -10.72 11.81
C GLU A 77 -0.11 -11.56 11.07
N ASN A 78 -0.53 -12.48 10.19
CA ASN A 78 0.40 -13.29 9.40
C ASN A 78 0.97 -12.52 8.20
N PHE A 79 0.39 -11.36 7.86
CA PHE A 79 0.81 -10.54 6.73
C PHE A 79 1.37 -9.19 7.19
N ILE A 80 2.44 -8.74 6.53
CA ILE A 80 2.97 -7.38 6.68
C ILE A 80 2.75 -6.67 5.34
N ILE A 81 1.85 -5.68 5.33
CA ILE A 81 1.56 -4.90 4.13
C ILE A 81 2.51 -3.71 4.05
N VAL A 82 3.27 -3.60 2.96
CA VAL A 82 4.21 -2.50 2.72
C VAL A 82 3.78 -1.75 1.47
N LYS A 83 3.19 -0.57 1.63
CA LYS A 83 2.83 0.33 0.52
C LYS A 83 4.04 1.22 0.17
N PHE A 84 4.53 1.11 -1.05
CA PHE A 84 5.63 1.94 -1.57
C PHE A 84 5.21 2.65 -2.86
N ASN A 85 5.33 3.97 -2.90
CA ASN A 85 5.01 4.78 -4.08
C ASN A 85 6.24 5.61 -4.51
N PRO A 86 6.83 5.35 -5.69
CA PRO A 86 8.06 6.00 -6.12
C PRO A 86 7.86 7.35 -6.84
N TRP A 87 6.64 7.91 -6.90
CA TRP A 87 6.29 9.04 -7.78
C TRP A 87 7.22 10.25 -7.73
N ASN A 88 7.78 10.58 -6.56
CA ASN A 88 8.64 11.76 -6.37
C ASN A 88 10.12 11.42 -6.13
N ILE A 89 10.64 10.42 -6.84
CA ILE A 89 12.03 9.95 -6.67
C ILE A 89 12.83 10.22 -7.94
N SER A 90 13.78 11.16 -7.84
CA SER A 90 14.57 11.64 -8.97
C SER A 90 15.81 10.80 -9.30
N THR A 91 16.24 9.88 -8.42
CA THR A 91 17.46 9.08 -8.65
C THR A 91 17.28 7.61 -8.25
N ARG A 92 18.00 6.71 -8.93
CA ARG A 92 18.02 5.27 -8.60
C ARG A 92 18.51 5.00 -7.17
N LYS A 93 19.54 5.72 -6.71
CA LYS A 93 20.08 5.58 -5.35
C LYS A 93 19.01 5.91 -4.30
N LYS A 94 18.26 7.01 -4.51
CA LYS A 94 17.17 7.42 -3.63
C LYS A 94 16.00 6.43 -3.68
N LEU A 95 15.67 5.88 -4.86
CA LEU A 95 14.63 4.85 -5.01
C LEU A 95 14.88 3.63 -4.14
N ILE A 96 16.10 3.10 -4.25
CA ILE A 96 16.51 1.92 -3.49
C ILE A 96 16.51 2.23 -1.99
N SER A 97 17.04 3.39 -1.58
CA SER A 97 17.08 3.82 -0.19
C SER A 97 15.69 4.00 0.41
N ASP A 98 14.80 4.69 -0.28
CA ASP A 98 13.44 4.99 0.18
C ASP A 98 12.61 3.69 0.28
N PHE A 99 12.82 2.75 -0.66
CA PHE A 99 12.19 1.42 -0.61
C PHE A 99 12.60 0.66 0.64
N PHE A 100 13.90 0.49 0.88
CA PHE A 100 14.39 -0.26 2.05
C PHE A 100 14.04 0.43 3.37
N THR A 101 14.02 1.77 3.39
CA THR A 101 13.58 2.55 4.56
C THR A 101 12.11 2.30 4.87
N THR A 102 11.25 2.30 3.84
CA THR A 102 9.82 2.03 3.96
C THR A 102 9.57 0.60 4.44
N LEU A 103 10.24 -0.38 3.82
CA LEU A 103 10.19 -1.78 4.20
C LEU A 103 10.60 -1.99 5.66
N ALA A 104 11.72 -1.42 6.08
CA ALA A 104 12.22 -1.51 7.44
C ALA A 104 11.26 -0.93 8.48
N LYS A 105 10.65 0.21 8.15
CA LYS A 105 9.68 0.89 9.02
C LYS A 105 8.48 0.00 9.31
N GLU A 106 7.90 -0.62 8.28
CA GLU A 106 6.70 -1.45 8.44
C GLU A 106 7.02 -2.78 9.13
N ILE A 107 8.14 -3.42 8.79
CA ILE A 107 8.59 -4.65 9.47
C ILE A 107 8.79 -4.40 10.97
N ARG A 108 9.34 -3.24 11.36
CA ARG A 108 9.54 -2.89 12.78
C ARG A 108 8.24 -2.73 13.58
N LYS A 109 7.13 -2.36 12.92
CA LYS A 109 5.82 -2.23 13.59
C LYS A 109 5.15 -3.57 13.83
N ALA A 110 5.43 -4.57 12.99
CA ALA A 110 4.83 -5.90 13.13
C ALA A 110 5.25 -6.53 14.47
N SER A 111 4.28 -7.08 15.21
CA SER A 111 4.55 -7.82 16.43
C SER A 111 5.40 -9.05 16.08
N PHE A 112 6.61 -9.10 16.64
CA PHE A 112 7.65 -10.07 16.32
C PHE A 112 7.56 -11.49 16.95
N PRO A 113 6.52 -11.95 17.69
CA PRO A 113 6.60 -13.30 18.24
C PRO A 113 6.56 -14.42 17.18
N LYS A 114 5.99 -14.17 15.98
CA LYS A 114 5.85 -15.20 14.92
C LYS A 114 6.94 -15.16 13.84
N PHE A 115 7.46 -13.98 13.49
CA PHE A 115 8.50 -13.84 12.46
C PHE A 115 9.90 -13.91 13.08
N LYS A 116 10.52 -15.10 13.09
CA LYS A 116 11.95 -15.27 13.46
C LYS A 116 12.86 -14.68 12.38
N ILE A 117 13.05 -13.36 12.38
CA ILE A 117 14.00 -12.71 11.47
C ILE A 117 15.19 -12.11 12.23
N LYS A 118 15.97 -13.00 12.87
CA LYS A 118 17.25 -12.63 13.52
C LYS A 118 18.19 -11.87 12.57
N ASN A 119 18.20 -12.25 11.29
CA ASN A 119 19.13 -11.68 10.30
C ASN A 119 18.59 -10.45 9.58
N LEU A 120 17.28 -10.26 9.43
CA LEU A 120 16.76 -9.13 8.65
C LEU A 120 16.89 -7.80 9.39
N LYS A 121 16.72 -7.78 10.72
CA LYS A 121 17.11 -6.60 11.51
C LYS A 121 18.59 -6.26 11.29
N LYS A 122 19.49 -7.25 11.30
CA LYS A 122 20.92 -7.07 11.04
C LYS A 122 21.18 -6.55 9.62
N TYR A 123 20.58 -7.13 8.59
CA TYR A 123 20.72 -6.70 7.20
C TYR A 123 20.17 -5.29 6.97
N ILE A 124 18.97 -4.98 7.48
CA ILE A 124 18.37 -3.64 7.39
C ILE A 124 19.27 -2.61 8.10
N LEU A 125 19.77 -2.94 9.28
CA LEU A 125 20.66 -2.05 10.04
C LEU A 125 21.99 -1.85 9.31
N MET A 126 22.55 -2.91 8.70
CA MET A 126 23.81 -2.88 7.98
C MET A 126 23.70 -2.16 6.63
N GLN A 127 22.56 -2.27 5.93
CA GLN A 127 22.29 -1.51 4.70
C GLN A 127 22.10 -0.02 4.99
N ASN A 128 21.37 0.33 6.06
CA ASN A 128 21.27 1.72 6.51
C ASN A 128 22.64 2.25 6.97
N LEU A 129 23.40 1.50 7.76
CA LEU A 129 24.71 1.93 8.24
C LEU A 129 25.72 2.11 7.10
N ASN A 130 25.80 1.18 6.15
CA ASN A 130 26.64 1.33 4.95
C ASN A 130 26.21 2.52 4.09
N PHE A 131 24.91 2.80 4.02
CA PHE A 131 24.40 3.99 3.34
C PHE A 131 24.82 5.28 4.03
N TYR A 132 24.72 5.35 5.37
CA TYR A 132 25.19 6.49 6.18
C TYR A 132 26.72 6.67 6.08
N LEU A 133 27.50 5.59 6.18
CA LEU A 133 28.96 5.63 6.05
C LEU A 133 29.42 6.10 4.66
N LYS A 134 28.71 5.73 3.60
CA LYS A 134 28.99 6.19 2.23
C LYS A 134 28.66 7.68 2.00
N TYR A 135 27.86 8.29 2.88
CA TYR A 135 27.54 9.73 2.87
C TYR A 135 28.46 10.57 3.77
N LEU A 136 29.22 9.94 4.67
CA LEU A 136 30.17 10.63 5.56
C LEU A 136 31.61 10.64 5.02
N ILE A 137 31.89 9.85 3.97
CA ILE A 137 33.24 9.68 3.37
C ILE A 137 33.34 10.40 1.99
N ASN A 138 32.36 11.24 1.62
CA ASN A 138 32.46 12.17 0.48
C ASN A 138 31.94 13.55 0.87
#